data_AF-A0A6N1MJD2-F1
#
_entry.id   AF-A0A6N1MJD2-F1
#
_cell.length_a   1.000
_cell.length_b   1.000
_cell.length_c   1.000
_cell.angle_alpha   90.00
_cell.angle_beta   90.00
_cell.angle_gamma   90.00
#
_symmetry.space_group_name_H-M   'P 1'
#
loop_
_entity.id
_entity.type
_entity.pdbx_description
1 polymer ?
#
loop_
_entity_poly.entity_id
_entity_poly.type
_entity_poly.pdbx_seq_one_letter_code
_entity_poly.pdbx_strand_id
1 'polypeptide(L)'
;MNMLTQGNFNINEVTMSSPEIVDFINKFRKETATVEKPYKELRHDDFMRKVPGVLGDNHAPKFIGTQNYGNNNTRHIYNFPKREACLMAMSYSYELQARVFDRMTSMEDALKAKNSFDITNPAHLLQAIEVQAKLNIELSEKVAVLAPKAEALEVIADTSNTYCLRECAKTIGIKESDLIKLLIDRKWVYRDSDRKLQPHAQYVINGVFTNRTSPVITNRNDGKERVFLHMRVTAFGLTRITGLVNKMRKAQQVAA
;
A
#
# COMPACT_ATOMS: atom_id res chain seq x y z
N MET A 1 -5.11 8.48 13.22
CA MET A 1 -4.72 7.91 11.91
C MET A 1 -6.00 7.59 11.16
N ASN A 2 -6.43 8.47 10.26
CA ASN A 2 -7.57 8.20 9.38
C ASN A 2 -7.04 7.42 8.18
N MET A 3 -7.10 6.09 8.24
CA MET A 3 -6.97 5.27 7.04
C MET A 3 -8.23 5.43 6.21
N LEU A 4 -8.20 6.39 5.29
CA LEU A 4 -9.10 6.39 4.14
C LEU A 4 -8.71 5.18 3.29
N THR A 5 -9.31 4.03 3.56
CA THR A 5 -9.40 2.94 2.59
C THR A 5 -10.31 3.41 1.46
N GLN A 6 -9.78 4.27 0.59
CA GLN A 6 -10.36 4.45 -0.73
C GLN A 6 -10.14 3.11 -1.44
N GLY A 7 -11.22 2.32 -1.54
CA GLY A 7 -11.27 1.23 -2.50
C GLY A 7 -10.78 1.76 -3.84
N ASN A 8 -9.99 0.95 -4.53
CA ASN A 8 -9.39 1.20 -5.85
C ASN A 8 -10.47 1.45 -6.93
N PHE A 9 -11.22 2.53 -6.81
CA PHE A 9 -12.07 3.04 -7.86
C PHE A 9 -11.18 3.92 -8.73
N ASN A 10 -11.06 3.58 -10.01
CA ASN A 10 -10.41 4.44 -10.98
C ASN A 10 -11.06 5.84 -10.89
N ILE A 11 -10.29 6.83 -10.43
CA ILE A 11 -10.73 8.23 -10.31
C ILE A 11 -11.14 8.81 -11.69
N ASN A 12 -10.76 8.11 -12.76
CA ASN A 12 -11.01 8.48 -14.16
C ASN A 12 -12.25 7.80 -14.79
N GLU A 13 -12.97 6.95 -14.06
CA GLU A 13 -14.17 6.27 -14.59
C GLU A 13 -15.45 6.92 -14.04
N VAL A 14 -16.42 7.16 -14.94
CA VAL A 14 -17.75 7.63 -14.54
C VAL A 14 -18.45 6.53 -13.78
N THR A 15 -18.73 6.80 -12.50
CA THR A 15 -19.53 5.94 -11.65
C THR A 15 -20.81 6.65 -11.26
N MET A 16 -21.88 5.88 -11.04
CA MET A 16 -23.12 6.39 -10.47
C MET A 16 -23.37 5.73 -9.12
N SER A 17 -23.63 6.55 -8.12
CA SER A 17 -23.94 6.07 -6.79
C SER A 17 -25.34 5.47 -6.75
N SER A 18 -25.52 4.48 -5.89
CA SER A 18 -26.82 3.83 -5.66
C SER A 18 -27.92 4.78 -5.19
N PRO A 19 -27.69 5.80 -4.33
CA PRO A 19 -28.71 6.81 -4.06
C PRO A 19 -29.12 7.58 -5.32
N GLU A 20 -28.16 7.97 -6.17
CA GLU A 20 -28.45 8.66 -7.42
C GLU A 20 -29.28 7.80 -8.39
N ILE A 21 -28.99 6.51 -8.50
CA ILE A 21 -29.78 5.59 -9.33
C ILE A 21 -31.21 5.49 -8.80
N VAL A 22 -31.39 5.40 -7.47
CA VAL A 22 -32.72 5.34 -6.85
C VAL A 22 -33.51 6.62 -7.11
N ASP A 23 -32.88 7.78 -6.96
CA ASP A 23 -33.50 9.07 -7.28
C ASP A 23 -33.89 9.16 -8.75
N PHE A 24 -33.03 8.64 -9.65
CA PHE A 24 -33.31 8.60 -11.07
C PHE A 24 -34.50 7.69 -11.40
N ILE A 25 -34.57 6.49 -10.80
CA ILE A 25 -35.70 5.57 -10.91
C ILE A 25 -36.98 6.22 -10.40
N ASN A 26 -36.92 6.89 -9.24
CA ASN A 26 -38.08 7.53 -8.64
C ASN A 26 -38.60 8.69 -9.50
N LYS A 27 -37.72 9.50 -10.10
CA LYS A 27 -38.11 10.55 -11.06
C LYS A 27 -38.81 9.94 -12.28
N PHE A 28 -38.21 8.92 -12.89
CA PHE A 28 -38.80 8.22 -14.04
C PHE A 28 -40.19 7.64 -13.71
N ARG A 29 -40.33 6.98 -12.55
CA ARG A 29 -41.62 6.44 -12.11
C ARG A 29 -42.68 7.51 -11.85
N LYS A 30 -42.31 8.72 -11.43
CA LYS A 30 -43.25 9.84 -11.28
C LYS A 30 -43.74 10.32 -12.65
N GLU A 31 -42.85 10.39 -13.64
CA GLU A 31 -43.17 10.83 -15.00
C GLU A 31 -44.08 9.85 -15.75
N THR A 32 -43.85 8.54 -15.59
CA THR A 32 -44.62 7.48 -16.28
C THR A 32 -45.85 7.00 -15.48
N ALA A 33 -46.16 7.62 -14.34
CA ALA A 33 -47.29 7.20 -13.51
C ALA A 33 -48.61 7.48 -14.24
N THR A 34 -49.34 6.42 -14.57
CA THR A 34 -50.71 6.49 -15.12
C THR A 34 -51.69 5.92 -14.10
N VAL A 35 -53.00 6.13 -14.33
CA VAL A 35 -54.07 5.60 -13.45
C VAL A 35 -53.98 4.08 -13.27
N GLU A 36 -53.46 3.36 -14.28
CA GLU A 36 -53.26 1.90 -14.26
C GLU A 36 -51.99 1.45 -13.53
N LYS A 37 -50.98 2.33 -13.40
CA LYS A 37 -49.70 2.05 -12.73
C LYS A 37 -49.36 3.19 -11.75
N PRO A 38 -49.88 3.12 -10.51
CA PRO A 38 -49.67 4.16 -9.53
C PRO A 38 -48.20 4.28 -9.12
N TYR A 39 -47.78 5.51 -8.83
CA TYR A 39 -46.42 5.80 -8.38
C TYR A 39 -46.13 5.07 -7.06
N LYS A 40 -45.10 4.21 -7.09
CA LYS A 40 -44.53 3.59 -5.89
C LYS A 40 -43.06 3.98 -5.75
N GLU A 41 -42.78 4.73 -4.70
CA GLU A 41 -41.42 5.14 -4.34
C GLU A 41 -40.56 3.92 -4.04
N LEU A 42 -39.40 3.86 -4.69
CA LEU A 42 -38.36 2.89 -4.40
C LEU A 42 -37.50 3.44 -3.26
N ARG A 43 -37.45 2.70 -2.15
CA ARG A 43 -36.52 3.00 -1.06
C ARG A 43 -35.13 2.50 -1.39
N HIS A 44 -34.12 3.21 -0.87
CA HIS A 44 -32.72 2.82 -1.02
C HIS A 44 -32.43 1.41 -0.47
N ASP A 45 -33.00 1.06 0.68
CA ASP A 45 -32.83 -0.27 1.30
C ASP A 45 -33.34 -1.41 0.41
N ASP A 46 -34.43 -1.18 -0.33
CA ASP A 46 -34.99 -2.18 -1.24
C ASP A 46 -34.16 -2.32 -2.51
N PHE A 47 -33.60 -1.21 -2.99
CA PHE A 47 -32.63 -1.24 -4.08
C PHE A 47 -31.37 -2.02 -3.67
N MET A 48 -30.82 -1.75 -2.48
CA MET A 48 -29.65 -2.46 -1.91
C MET A 48 -29.84 -3.96 -1.87
N ARG A 49 -31.01 -4.43 -1.42
CA ARG A 49 -31.35 -5.86 -1.35
C ARG A 49 -31.39 -6.53 -2.74
N LYS A 50 -31.70 -5.77 -3.78
CA LYS A 50 -31.81 -6.28 -5.15
C LYS A 50 -30.45 -6.38 -5.87
N VAL A 51 -29.45 -5.62 -5.44
CA VAL A 51 -28.12 -5.57 -6.09
C VAL A 51 -27.47 -6.96 -6.20
N PRO A 52 -27.39 -7.80 -5.15
CA PRO A 52 -26.80 -9.13 -5.26
C PRO A 52 -27.56 -10.06 -6.21
N GLY A 53 -28.89 -9.93 -6.27
CA GLY A 53 -29.73 -10.75 -7.16
C GLY A 53 -29.56 -10.40 -8.65
N VAL A 54 -29.22 -9.15 -8.98
CA VAL A 54 -29.04 -8.71 -10.38
C VAL A 54 -27.60 -8.85 -10.85
N LEU A 55 -26.63 -8.56 -9.98
CA LEU A 55 -25.20 -8.58 -10.33
C LEU A 55 -24.49 -9.88 -9.95
N GLY A 56 -25.10 -10.70 -9.10
CA GLY A 56 -24.53 -11.91 -8.53
C GLY A 56 -23.77 -11.64 -7.22
N ASP A 57 -23.88 -12.58 -6.28
CA ASP A 57 -23.36 -12.46 -4.92
C ASP A 57 -21.83 -12.25 -4.85
N ASN A 58 -21.09 -12.77 -5.85
CA ASN A 58 -19.63 -12.62 -5.92
C ASN A 58 -19.18 -11.31 -6.59
N HIS A 59 -20.07 -10.66 -7.34
CA HIS A 59 -19.71 -9.49 -8.15
C HIS A 59 -20.18 -8.19 -7.50
N ALA A 60 -21.35 -8.19 -6.85
CA ALA A 60 -21.89 -7.03 -6.14
C ALA A 60 -20.92 -6.44 -5.10
N PRO A 61 -20.25 -7.22 -4.23
CA PRO A 61 -19.38 -6.68 -3.18
C PRO A 61 -18.21 -5.84 -3.69
N LYS A 62 -17.80 -6.02 -4.95
CA LYS A 62 -16.71 -5.26 -5.59
C LYS A 62 -17.01 -3.78 -5.72
N PHE A 63 -18.28 -3.41 -5.70
CA PHE A 63 -18.76 -2.03 -5.90
C PHE A 63 -19.22 -1.36 -4.61
N ILE A 64 -19.02 -2.01 -3.45
CA ILE A 64 -19.39 -1.43 -2.15
C ILE A 64 -18.43 -0.27 -1.84
N GLY A 65 -19.01 0.90 -1.62
CA GLY A 65 -18.39 2.07 -1.04
C GLY A 65 -19.06 2.46 0.27
N THR A 66 -18.57 3.53 0.87
CA THR A 66 -19.09 4.12 2.10
C THR A 66 -19.33 5.60 1.91
N GLN A 67 -20.51 6.09 2.28
CA GLN A 67 -20.85 7.51 2.25
C GLN A 67 -21.15 8.02 3.67
N ASN A 68 -20.57 9.17 4.00
CA ASN A 68 -20.81 9.86 5.27
C ASN A 68 -22.03 10.77 5.14
N TYR A 69 -23.02 10.58 6.01
CA TYR A 69 -24.27 11.33 6.02
C TYR A 69 -24.31 12.39 7.14
N GLY A 70 -23.16 12.83 7.64
CA GLY A 70 -23.04 13.72 8.79
C GLY A 70 -23.18 12.98 10.12
N ASN A 71 -22.89 13.67 11.25
CA ASN A 71 -23.00 13.13 12.61
C ASN A 71 -22.33 11.76 12.84
N ASN A 72 -21.16 11.52 12.23
CA ASN A 72 -20.44 10.23 12.30
C ASN A 72 -21.26 9.01 11.79
N ASN A 73 -22.31 9.23 10.99
CA ASN A 73 -23.10 8.16 10.41
C ASN A 73 -22.57 7.80 9.02
N THR A 74 -21.92 6.66 8.92
CA THR A 74 -21.40 6.11 7.67
C THR A 74 -22.31 4.98 7.21
N ARG A 75 -22.81 5.05 5.97
CA ARG A 75 -23.66 4.01 5.37
C ARG A 75 -22.96 3.36 4.19
N HIS A 76 -23.21 2.07 4.00
CA HIS A 76 -22.78 1.35 2.81
C HIS A 76 -23.62 1.79 1.61
N ILE A 77 -22.94 2.15 0.53
CA ILE A 77 -23.55 2.48 -0.75
C ILE A 77 -22.86 1.66 -1.84
N TYR A 78 -23.53 1.39 -2.94
CA TYR A 78 -22.84 0.89 -4.14
C TYR A 78 -22.49 2.03 -5.09
N ASN A 79 -21.31 1.94 -5.71
CA ASN A 79 -20.86 2.80 -6.80
C ASN A 79 -20.69 1.96 -8.06
N PHE A 80 -21.59 2.14 -9.03
CA PHE A 80 -21.63 1.29 -10.21
C PHE A 80 -20.92 1.96 -11.40
N PRO A 81 -20.09 1.21 -12.15
CA PRO A 81 -19.68 1.60 -13.49
C PRO A 81 -20.87 1.61 -14.45
N LYS A 82 -20.63 2.16 -15.65
CA LYS A 82 -21.65 2.30 -16.70
C LYS A 82 -22.44 1.03 -17.01
N ARG A 83 -21.75 -0.11 -17.13
CA ARG A 83 -22.39 -1.41 -17.45
C ARG A 83 -23.33 -1.86 -16.34
N GLU A 84 -22.86 -1.84 -15.10
CA GLU A 84 -23.60 -2.33 -13.94
C GLU A 84 -24.78 -1.42 -13.61
N ALA A 85 -24.62 -0.09 -13.73
CA ALA A 85 -25.72 0.86 -13.60
C ALA A 85 -26.81 0.61 -14.66
N CYS A 86 -26.41 0.33 -15.89
CA CYS A 86 -27.30 -0.03 -17.00
C CYS A 86 -28.04 -1.36 -16.72
N LEU A 87 -27.35 -2.39 -16.22
CA LEU A 87 -27.97 -3.66 -15.81
C LEU A 87 -28.98 -3.47 -14.66
N MET A 88 -28.64 -2.63 -13.68
CA MET A 88 -29.56 -2.29 -12.59
C MET A 88 -30.81 -1.58 -13.11
N ALA A 89 -30.66 -0.65 -14.06
CA ALA A 89 -31.78 0.05 -14.69
C ALA A 89 -32.66 -0.88 -15.52
N MET A 90 -32.06 -1.80 -16.29
CA MET A 90 -32.76 -2.82 -17.08
C MET A 90 -33.67 -3.71 -16.21
N SER A 91 -33.26 -3.99 -14.97
CA SER A 91 -34.08 -4.76 -14.02
C SER A 91 -35.39 -4.07 -13.62
N TYR A 92 -35.60 -2.81 -13.99
CA TYR A 92 -36.82 -2.03 -13.71
C TYR A 92 -37.57 -1.64 -14.99
N SER A 93 -36.88 -1.13 -16.01
CA SER A 93 -37.48 -0.77 -17.30
C SER A 93 -36.41 -0.61 -18.39
N TYR A 94 -36.74 -0.97 -19.63
CA TYR A 94 -35.89 -0.75 -20.79
C TYR A 94 -35.70 0.73 -21.12
N GLU A 95 -36.74 1.56 -20.95
CA GLU A 95 -36.64 3.01 -21.20
C GLU A 95 -35.75 3.72 -20.19
N LEU A 96 -35.79 3.28 -18.93
CA LEU A 96 -34.92 3.77 -17.87
C LEU A 96 -33.45 3.43 -18.19
N GLN A 97 -33.20 2.23 -18.73
CA GLN A 97 -31.88 1.80 -19.15
C GLN A 97 -31.27 2.74 -20.21
N ALA A 98 -32.04 3.11 -21.24
CA ALA A 98 -31.58 4.04 -22.27
C ALA A 98 -31.20 5.40 -21.67
N ARG A 99 -32.06 5.98 -20.82
CA ARG A 99 -31.76 7.28 -20.20
C ARG A 99 -30.55 7.25 -19.25
N VAL A 100 -30.38 6.16 -18.48
CA VAL A 100 -29.20 5.95 -17.63
C VAL A 100 -27.94 5.85 -18.48
N PHE A 101 -28.00 5.12 -19.59
CA PHE A 101 -26.90 4.97 -20.52
C PHE A 101 -26.51 6.30 -21.18
N ASP A 102 -27.47 7.11 -21.63
CA ASP A 102 -27.24 8.42 -22.24
C ASP A 102 -26.63 9.40 -21.23
N ARG A 103 -27.15 9.41 -19.99
CA ARG A 103 -26.59 10.24 -18.91
C ARG A 103 -25.13 9.84 -18.62
N MET A 104 -24.83 8.55 -18.52
CA MET A 104 -23.45 8.11 -18.23
C MET A 104 -22.51 8.35 -19.40
N THR A 105 -22.98 8.17 -20.63
CA THR A 105 -22.17 8.46 -21.84
C THR A 105 -21.83 9.95 -21.92
N SER A 106 -22.81 10.84 -21.69
CA SER A 106 -22.52 12.28 -21.70
C SER A 106 -21.57 12.71 -20.57
N MET A 107 -21.65 12.09 -19.40
CA MET A 107 -20.66 12.31 -18.32
C MET A 107 -19.27 11.78 -18.70
N GLU A 108 -19.17 10.65 -19.40
CA GLU A 108 -17.90 10.10 -19.87
C GLU A 108 -17.26 11.02 -20.89
N ASP A 109 -18.04 11.51 -21.86
CA ASP A 109 -17.58 12.48 -22.85
C ASP A 109 -17.15 13.80 -22.21
N ALA A 110 -17.88 14.27 -21.19
CA ALA A 110 -17.50 15.45 -20.42
C ALA A 110 -16.20 15.26 -19.62
N LEU A 111 -16.00 14.11 -18.97
CA LEU A 111 -14.74 13.80 -18.30
C LEU A 111 -13.60 13.66 -19.30
N LYS A 112 -13.84 13.04 -20.45
CA LYS A 112 -12.85 12.90 -21.52
C LYS A 112 -12.47 14.25 -22.12
N ALA A 113 -13.42 15.17 -22.30
CA ALA A 113 -13.17 16.54 -22.74
C ALA A 113 -12.44 17.38 -21.66
N LYS A 114 -12.70 17.14 -20.38
CA LYS A 114 -11.98 17.81 -19.28
C LYS A 114 -10.55 17.27 -19.11
N ASN A 115 -10.36 15.98 -19.35
CA ASN A 115 -9.07 15.30 -19.26
C ASN A 115 -8.29 15.29 -20.57
N SER A 116 -8.83 15.84 -21.66
CA SER A 116 -8.09 16.03 -22.90
C SER A 116 -7.09 17.16 -22.67
N PHE A 117 -5.86 16.77 -22.33
CA PHE A 117 -4.73 17.67 -22.28
C PHE A 117 -4.40 18.09 -23.71
N ASP A 118 -4.87 19.28 -24.11
CA ASP A 118 -4.52 19.87 -25.38
C ASP A 118 -3.15 20.54 -25.27
N ILE A 119 -2.12 19.91 -25.84
CA ILE A 119 -0.73 20.38 -25.84
C ILE A 119 -0.60 21.71 -26.60
N THR A 120 -1.55 22.02 -27.51
CA THR A 120 -1.52 23.25 -28.31
C THR A 120 -2.10 24.45 -27.56
N ASN A 121 -2.80 24.23 -26.44
CA ASN A 121 -3.37 25.31 -25.63
C ASN A 121 -2.38 25.79 -24.55
N PRO A 122 -1.93 27.07 -24.58
CA PRO A 122 -0.93 27.58 -23.65
C PRO A 122 -1.39 27.56 -22.17
N ALA A 123 -2.69 27.62 -21.89
CA ALA A 123 -3.21 27.57 -20.52
C ALA A 123 -3.02 26.18 -19.87
N HIS A 124 -3.19 25.10 -20.64
CA HIS A 124 -2.99 23.74 -20.15
C HIS A 124 -1.51 23.45 -19.87
N LEU A 125 -0.61 23.99 -20.71
CA LEU A 125 0.84 23.90 -20.50
C LEU A 125 1.28 24.59 -19.21
N LEU A 126 0.79 25.81 -18.96
CA LEU A 126 1.10 26.54 -17.71
C LEU A 126 0.64 25.76 -16.47
N GLN A 127 -0.58 25.23 -16.49
CA GLN A 127 -1.11 24.43 -15.38
C GLN A 127 -0.26 23.17 -15.13
N ALA A 128 0.18 22.49 -16.18
CA ALA A 128 1.07 21.33 -16.05
C ALA A 128 2.44 21.71 -15.44
N ILE A 129 3.02 22.83 -15.88
CA ILE A 129 4.30 23.32 -15.36
C ILE A 129 4.16 23.68 -13.87
N GLU A 130 3.09 24.34 -13.46
CA GLU A 130 2.85 24.67 -12.06
C GLU A 130 2.71 23.43 -11.17
N VAL A 131 1.95 22.43 -11.62
CA VAL A 131 1.81 21.16 -10.89
C VAL A 131 3.16 20.46 -10.78
N GLN A 132 3.91 20.38 -11.88
CA GLN A 132 5.24 19.77 -11.89
C GLN A 132 6.23 20.53 -10.98
N ALA A 133 6.18 21.86 -10.96
CA ALA A 133 7.03 22.68 -10.10
C ALA A 133 6.73 22.41 -8.62
N LYS A 134 5.45 22.33 -8.23
CA LYS A 134 5.05 21.99 -6.85
C LYS A 134 5.55 20.60 -6.45
N LEU A 135 5.39 19.61 -7.33
CA LEU A 135 5.89 18.25 -7.08
C LEU A 135 7.42 18.22 -6.95
N ASN A 136 8.15 18.96 -7.80
CA ASN A 136 9.60 19.04 -7.73
C ASN A 136 10.09 19.70 -6.44
N ILE A 137 9.41 20.75 -5.96
CA ILE A 137 9.71 21.40 -4.68
C ILE A 137 9.52 20.40 -3.53
N GLU A 138 8.36 19.72 -3.49
CA GLU A 138 8.08 18.73 -2.43
C GLU A 138 9.08 17.57 -2.45
N LEU A 139 9.47 17.08 -3.63
CA LEU A 139 10.50 16.05 -3.77
C LEU A 139 11.87 16.55 -3.31
N SER A 140 12.24 17.78 -3.68
CA SER A 140 13.50 18.40 -3.26
C SER A 140 13.57 18.55 -1.73
N GLU A 141 12.49 19.01 -1.09
CA GLU A 141 12.39 19.11 0.37
C GLU A 141 12.54 17.74 1.04
N LYS A 142 11.89 16.70 0.49
CA LYS A 142 12.05 15.32 0.98
C LYS A 142 13.50 14.83 0.84
N VAL A 143 14.18 15.15 -0.26
CA VAL A 143 15.60 14.79 -0.47
C VAL A 143 16.50 15.53 0.52
N ALA A 144 16.26 16.81 0.77
CA ALA A 144 17.04 17.62 1.71
C ALA A 144 16.97 17.08 3.15
N VAL A 145 15.84 16.50 3.56
CA VAL A 145 15.70 15.85 4.88
C VAL A 145 16.41 14.49 4.92
N LEU A 146 16.46 13.76 3.81
CA LEU A 146 17.05 12.42 3.75
C LEU A 146 18.58 12.45 3.61
N ALA A 147 19.15 13.46 2.95
CA ALA A 147 20.58 13.61 2.75
C ALA A 147 21.41 13.58 4.06
N PRO A 148 21.14 14.42 5.09
CA PRO A 148 21.92 14.39 6.33
C PRO A 148 21.70 13.09 7.12
N LYS A 149 20.55 12.43 6.93
CA LYS A 149 20.27 11.13 7.56
C LYS A 149 21.06 9.99 6.93
N ALA A 150 21.33 10.06 5.62
CA ALA A 150 22.18 9.10 4.93
C ALA A 150 23.66 9.32 5.30
N GLU A 151 24.11 10.58 5.30
CA GLU A 151 25.48 10.96 5.64
C GLU A 151 25.84 10.62 7.10
N ALA A 152 24.95 10.88 8.06
CA ALA A 152 25.16 10.47 9.46
C ALA A 152 25.23 8.94 9.63
N LEU A 153 24.51 8.17 8.81
CA LEU A 153 24.58 6.71 8.83
C LEU A 153 25.88 6.18 8.21
N GLU A 154 26.45 6.88 7.23
CA GLU A 154 27.76 6.56 6.65
C GLU A 154 28.91 6.86 7.61
N VAL A 155 28.88 8.01 8.29
CA VAL A 155 29.87 8.37 9.33
C VAL A 155 29.86 7.39 10.50
N ILE A 156 28.68 6.93 10.92
CA ILE A 156 28.57 5.87 11.95
C ILE A 156 29.11 4.54 11.41
N ALA A 157 28.90 4.24 10.12
CA ALA A 157 29.36 2.99 9.49
C ALA A 157 30.90 2.90 9.35
N ASP A 158 31.60 4.03 9.24
CA ASP A 158 33.07 4.11 9.14
C ASP A 158 33.80 3.95 10.47
N THR A 159 33.09 3.90 11.60
CA THR A 159 33.74 3.68 12.90
C THR A 159 34.26 2.23 12.97
N SER A 160 35.54 2.04 13.26
CA SER A 160 36.27 0.75 13.36
C SER A 160 35.77 -0.23 14.44
N ASN A 161 34.63 0.07 15.07
CA ASN A 161 34.02 -0.74 16.10
C ASN A 161 33.31 -1.95 15.49
N THR A 162 33.67 -3.13 15.99
CA THR A 162 33.07 -4.41 15.61
C THR A 162 32.25 -4.96 16.78
N TYR A 163 30.97 -5.20 16.55
CA TYR A 163 29.99 -5.56 17.58
C TYR A 163 29.71 -7.05 17.60
N CYS A 164 29.35 -7.58 18.77
CA CYS A 164 28.83 -8.93 18.89
C CYS A 164 27.34 -8.95 18.49
N LEU A 165 26.84 -10.09 17.99
CA LEU A 165 25.42 -10.28 17.61
C LEU A 165 24.44 -9.87 18.73
N ARG A 166 24.79 -10.17 19.98
CA ARG A 166 24.02 -9.79 21.17
C ARG A 166 23.94 -8.28 21.36
N GLU A 167 25.06 -7.57 21.15
CA GLU A 167 25.10 -6.11 21.27
C GLU A 167 24.26 -5.48 20.16
N CYS A 168 24.38 -5.97 18.93
CA CYS A 168 23.54 -5.55 17.80
C CYS A 168 22.04 -5.75 18.10
N ALA A 169 21.68 -6.92 18.65
CA ALA A 169 20.29 -7.23 19.00
C ALA A 169 19.73 -6.26 20.05
N LYS A 170 20.52 -5.92 21.08
CA LYS A 170 20.16 -4.93 22.09
C LYS A 170 19.96 -3.54 21.49
N THR A 171 20.89 -3.07 20.65
CA THR A 171 20.81 -1.75 20.02
C THR A 171 19.57 -1.60 19.11
N ILE A 172 19.16 -2.66 18.43
CA ILE A 172 17.99 -2.66 17.55
C ILE A 172 16.66 -2.86 18.33
N GLY A 173 16.74 -3.36 19.56
CA GLY A 173 15.58 -3.71 20.38
C GLY A 173 14.84 -4.94 19.86
N ILE A 174 15.57 -5.97 19.42
CA ILE A 174 15.02 -7.26 18.98
C ILE A 174 15.61 -8.39 19.82
N LYS A 175 14.86 -9.48 20.01
CA LYS A 175 15.36 -10.67 20.71
C LYS A 175 16.51 -11.30 19.90
N GLU A 176 17.61 -11.64 20.56
CA GLU A 176 18.82 -12.22 19.94
C GLU A 176 18.48 -13.46 19.08
N SER A 177 17.60 -14.33 19.59
CA SER A 177 17.15 -15.53 18.86
C SER A 177 16.47 -15.21 17.53
N ASP A 178 15.70 -14.13 17.49
CA ASP A 178 14.88 -13.79 16.33
C ASP A 178 15.72 -13.08 15.29
N LEU A 179 16.70 -12.30 15.72
CA LEU A 179 17.73 -11.75 14.85
C LEU A 179 18.56 -12.86 14.18
N ILE A 180 18.99 -13.87 14.94
CA ILE A 180 19.76 -15.00 14.39
C ILE A 180 18.91 -15.77 13.37
N LYS A 181 17.63 -16.04 13.68
CA LYS A 181 16.71 -16.69 12.74
C LYS A 181 16.55 -15.88 11.45
N LEU A 182 16.37 -14.55 11.56
CA LEU A 182 16.24 -13.66 10.41
C LEU A 182 17.49 -13.69 9.51
N LEU A 183 18.69 -13.65 10.12
CA LEU A 183 19.95 -13.69 9.38
C LEU A 183 20.19 -15.05 8.70
N ILE A 184 19.74 -16.15 9.31
CA ILE A 184 19.79 -17.48 8.71
C ILE A 184 18.78 -17.60 7.56
N ASP A 185 17.55 -17.16 7.77
CA ASP A 185 16.47 -17.20 6.76
C ASP A 185 16.85 -16.41 5.49
N ARG A 186 17.47 -15.24 5.67
CA ARG A 186 17.99 -14.41 4.58
C ARG A 186 19.32 -14.90 3.98
N LYS A 187 19.89 -16.00 4.50
CA LYS A 187 21.19 -16.56 4.08
C LYS A 187 22.36 -15.57 4.22
N TRP A 188 22.38 -14.79 5.30
CA TRP A 188 23.50 -13.89 5.64
C TRP A 188 24.55 -14.62 6.48
N VAL A 189 24.09 -15.51 7.35
CA VAL A 189 24.89 -16.30 8.30
C VAL A 189 24.41 -17.74 8.24
N TYR A 190 25.31 -18.70 8.38
CA TYR A 190 25.01 -20.12 8.49
C TYR A 190 25.59 -20.72 9.77
N ARG A 191 25.16 -21.94 10.11
CA ARG A 191 25.76 -22.72 11.19
C ARG A 191 26.72 -23.74 10.60
N ASP A 192 27.96 -23.71 11.05
CA ASP A 192 28.98 -24.70 10.70
C ASP A 192 28.68 -26.06 11.37
N SER A 193 29.40 -27.10 10.98
CA SER A 193 29.44 -28.45 11.57
C SER A 193 29.56 -28.42 13.10
N ASP A 194 30.36 -27.50 13.65
CA ASP A 194 30.52 -27.24 15.09
C ASP A 194 29.36 -26.43 15.72
N ARG A 195 28.24 -26.23 15.01
CA ARG A 195 27.09 -25.38 15.37
C ARG A 195 27.40 -23.90 15.61
N LYS A 196 28.62 -23.45 15.26
CA LYS A 196 29.07 -22.05 15.36
C LYS A 196 28.47 -21.23 14.22
N LEU A 197 28.10 -19.98 14.51
CA LEU A 197 27.60 -19.05 13.51
C LEU A 197 28.76 -18.45 12.72
N GLN A 198 28.70 -18.59 11.40
CA GLN A 198 29.68 -18.05 10.46
C GLN A 198 28.98 -17.22 9.37
N PRO A 199 29.55 -16.08 8.95
CA PRO A 199 28.98 -15.26 7.90
C PRO A 199 29.23 -15.92 6.54
N HIS A 200 28.31 -15.75 5.59
CA HIS A 200 28.58 -16.11 4.20
C HIS A 200 29.64 -15.19 3.60
N ALA A 201 30.52 -15.75 2.75
CA ALA A 201 31.67 -15.04 2.17
C ALA A 201 31.30 -13.71 1.50
N GLN A 202 30.16 -13.66 0.79
CA GLN A 202 29.67 -12.44 0.15
C GLN A 202 29.45 -11.28 1.14
N TYR A 203 28.96 -11.56 2.35
CA TYR A 203 28.71 -10.51 3.35
C TYR A 203 29.97 -10.13 4.14
N VAL A 204 31.02 -10.95 4.09
CA VAL A 204 32.36 -10.58 4.55
C VAL A 204 33.03 -9.65 3.55
N ILE A 205 32.97 -9.99 2.26
CA ILE A 205 33.51 -9.16 1.16
C ILE A 205 32.79 -7.79 1.12
N ASN A 206 31.47 -7.78 1.30
CA ASN A 206 30.69 -6.55 1.37
C ASN A 206 30.86 -5.74 2.67
N GLY A 207 31.77 -6.16 3.57
CA GLY A 207 32.08 -5.45 4.80
C GLY A 207 30.95 -5.43 5.85
N VAL A 208 29.93 -6.29 5.74
CA VAL A 208 28.82 -6.39 6.72
C VAL A 208 29.26 -7.15 7.97
N PHE A 209 30.10 -8.17 7.78
CA PHE A 209 30.67 -8.98 8.87
C PHE A 209 32.19 -9.05 8.75
N THR A 210 32.87 -9.17 9.88
CA THR A 210 34.31 -9.44 9.96
C THR A 210 34.57 -10.61 10.88
N ASN A 211 35.53 -11.46 10.53
CA ASN A 211 35.95 -12.57 11.39
C ASN A 211 37.18 -12.13 12.18
N ARG A 212 37.01 -11.92 13.48
CA ARG A 212 38.11 -11.60 14.39
C ARG A 212 38.72 -12.89 14.90
N THR A 213 40.02 -13.07 14.66
CA THR A 213 40.80 -14.15 15.27
C THR A 213 41.01 -13.89 16.75
N SER A 214 40.77 -14.91 17.56
CA SER A 214 41.21 -14.94 18.97
C SER A 214 42.74 -14.93 19.02
N PRO A 215 43.37 -14.35 20.06
CA PRO A 215 44.76 -14.65 20.36
C PRO A 215 44.97 -16.17 20.45
N VAL A 216 46.21 -16.62 20.24
CA VAL A 216 46.58 -18.03 20.36
C VAL A 216 46.32 -18.47 21.79
N ILE A 217 45.34 -19.37 21.95
CA ILE A 217 45.01 -19.95 23.25
C ILE A 217 45.60 -21.36 23.28
N THR A 218 46.52 -21.58 24.20
CA THR A 218 46.99 -22.92 24.55
C THR A 218 45.92 -23.63 25.37
N ASN A 219 45.46 -24.78 24.87
CA ASN A 219 44.44 -25.54 25.58
C ASN A 219 45.05 -26.23 26.81
N ARG A 220 44.50 -25.95 28.00
CA ARG A 220 45.01 -26.44 29.30
C ARG A 220 45.10 -27.97 29.39
N ASN A 221 44.31 -28.69 28.58
CA ASN A 221 44.23 -30.15 28.63
C ASN A 221 45.04 -30.88 27.54
N ASP A 222 45.35 -30.22 26.42
CA ASP A 222 45.94 -30.87 25.22
C ASP A 222 47.26 -30.21 24.79
N GLY A 223 47.66 -29.11 25.45
CA GLY A 223 48.89 -28.36 25.18
C GLY A 223 48.93 -27.66 23.81
N LYS A 224 48.00 -28.00 22.90
CA LYS A 224 47.95 -27.49 21.53
C LYS A 224 47.42 -26.06 21.49
N GLU A 225 48.12 -25.25 20.73
CA GLU A 225 47.73 -23.89 20.34
C GLU A 225 46.54 -23.95 19.38
N ARG A 226 45.48 -23.20 19.68
CA ARG A 226 44.32 -23.06 18.80
C ARG A 226 43.94 -21.60 18.64
N VAL A 227 43.53 -21.25 17.43
CA VAL A 227 43.00 -19.94 17.07
C VAL A 227 41.52 -20.12 16.70
N PHE A 228 40.64 -19.37 17.36
CA PHE A 228 39.22 -19.36 17.04
C PHE A 228 38.84 -18.13 16.22
N LEU A 229 38.00 -18.33 15.22
CA LEU A 229 37.40 -17.25 14.44
C LEU A 229 36.05 -16.88 15.06
N HIS A 230 35.93 -15.63 15.51
CA HIS A 230 34.69 -15.07 16.01
C HIS A 230 34.10 -14.11 14.99
N MET A 231 32.90 -14.41 14.51
CA MET A 231 32.13 -13.49 13.67
C MET A 231 31.76 -12.23 14.47
N ARG A 232 32.01 -11.07 13.87
CA ARG A 232 31.63 -9.75 14.37
C ARG A 232 30.84 -9.00 13.30
N VAL A 233 29.97 -8.10 13.74
CA VAL A 233 29.19 -7.21 12.87
C VAL A 233 29.91 -5.87 12.81
N THR A 234 30.12 -5.32 11.62
CA THR A 234 30.67 -3.97 11.47
C THR A 234 29.60 -2.92 11.74
N ALA A 235 29.99 -1.66 11.92
CA ALA A 235 29.01 -0.57 12.01
C ALA A 235 28.16 -0.46 10.72
N PHE A 236 28.75 -0.67 9.54
CA PHE A 236 28.02 -0.82 8.27
C PHE A 236 27.03 -1.99 8.28
N GLY A 237 27.42 -3.14 8.85
CA GLY A 237 26.53 -4.27 9.00
C GLY A 237 25.36 -3.95 9.93
N LEU A 238 25.60 -3.24 11.02
CA LEU A 238 24.57 -2.84 11.98
C LEU A 238 23.50 -1.94 11.33
N THR A 239 23.90 -0.96 10.50
CA THR A 239 22.93 -0.09 9.81
C THR A 239 22.06 -0.87 8.83
N ARG A 240 22.65 -1.78 8.04
CA ARG A 240 21.91 -2.66 7.13
C ARG A 240 20.95 -3.59 7.86
N ILE A 241 21.40 -4.21 8.94
CA ILE A 241 20.56 -5.10 9.76
C ILE A 241 19.40 -4.31 10.39
N THR A 242 19.67 -3.10 10.90
CA THR A 242 18.63 -2.22 11.45
C THR A 242 17.58 -1.86 10.39
N GLY A 243 18.01 -1.53 9.17
CA GLY A 243 17.12 -1.26 8.04
C GLY A 243 16.24 -2.47 7.69
N LEU A 244 16.80 -3.68 7.70
CA LEU A 244 16.04 -4.91 7.49
C LEU A 244 14.99 -5.17 8.57
N VAL A 245 15.35 -5.01 9.84
CA VAL A 245 14.43 -5.21 10.96
C VAL A 245 13.28 -4.19 10.91
N ASN A 246 13.58 -2.93 10.58
CA ASN A 246 12.55 -1.90 10.43
C ASN A 246 11.60 -2.18 9.26
N LYS A 247 12.09 -2.70 8.12
CA LYS A 247 11.25 -3.15 7.02
C LYS A 247 10.33 -4.30 7.45
N MET A 248 10.85 -5.25 8.22
CA MET A 248 10.05 -6.37 8.75
C MET A 248 8.94 -5.89 9.71
N ARG A 249 9.26 -4.99 10.65
CA ARG A 249 8.27 -4.39 11.56
C ARG A 249 7.15 -3.67 10.81
N LYS A 250 7.49 -2.90 9.77
CA LYS A 250 6.50 -2.23 8.91
C LYS A 250 5.64 -3.24 8.14
N ALA A 251 6.23 -4.29 7.57
CA ALA A 251 5.47 -5.32 6.87
C ALA A 251 4.49 -6.06 7.80
N GLN A 252 4.87 -6.31 9.05
CA GLN A 252 4.00 -6.91 10.05
C GLN A 252 2.85 -6.00 10.49
N GLN A 253 3.07 -4.69 10.58
CA GLN A 253 2.00 -3.72 10.88
C GLN A 253 1.00 -3.52 9.75
N VAL A 254 1.39 -3.77 8.50
CA VAL A 254 0.49 -3.66 7.33
C VAL A 254 -0.32 -4.95 7.12
N ALA A 255 0.19 -6.08 7.62
CA ALA A 255 -0.48 -7.38 7.52
C ALA A 255 -1.40 -7.72 8.71
N ALA A 256 -1.38 -6.89 9.77
CA ALA A 256 -2.22 -7.01 10.96
C ALA A 256 -3.35 -5.98 10.91
#